data_AF-A0AAU6R8R7-F1
#
_entry.id   AF-A0AAU6R8R7-F1
#
_cell.length_a   1.000
_cell.length_b   1.000
_cell.length_c   1.000
_cell.angle_alpha   90.00
_cell.angle_beta   90.00
_cell.angle_gamma   90.00
#
_symmetry.space_group_name_H-M   'P 1'
#
loop_
_entity.id
_entity.type
_entity.pdbx_description
1 polymer ?
#
loop_
_entity_poly.entity_id
_entity_poly.type
_entity_poly.pdbx_seq_one_letter_code
_entity_poly.pdbx_strand_id
1 'polypeptide(L)'
;MPTIEALKAYEIFDRFNNKWSCTIYRNLQYQEAPSFMRLRCSALNYNRIMETNNDEQTLLRLLRYITIYLDELQFVSHDTVRLVDVSPLPEQ
;
A
#
# COMPACT_ATOMS: atom_id res chain seq x y z
N MET A 1 -1.16 -13.67 25.14
CA MET A 1 -1.04 -13.29 23.71
C MET A 1 -2.32 -12.55 23.36
N PRO A 2 -2.28 -11.31 22.84
CA PRO A 2 -3.49 -10.60 22.45
C PRO A 2 -4.23 -11.39 21.37
N THR A 3 -5.52 -11.62 21.57
CA THR A 3 -6.35 -12.38 20.64
C THR A 3 -6.80 -11.46 19.52
N ILE A 4 -6.40 -11.77 18.29
CA ILE A 4 -6.68 -10.98 17.09
C ILE A 4 -7.62 -11.77 16.19
N GLU A 5 -8.70 -11.15 15.73
CA GLU A 5 -9.66 -11.75 14.80
C GLU A 5 -9.58 -11.05 13.44
N ALA A 6 -9.60 -11.81 12.34
CA ALA A 6 -9.73 -11.27 10.99
C ALA A 6 -11.22 -11.04 10.68
N LEU A 7 -11.59 -9.77 10.44
CA LEU A 7 -12.98 -9.37 10.19
C LEU A 7 -13.36 -9.39 8.70
N LYS A 8 -12.47 -8.88 7.86
CA LYS A 8 -12.67 -8.77 6.41
C LYS A 8 -11.37 -8.97 5.68
N ALA A 9 -11.45 -9.57 4.49
CA ALA A 9 -10.36 -9.70 3.56
C ALA A 9 -10.78 -9.14 2.21
N TYR A 10 -9.92 -8.31 1.61
CA TYR A 10 -10.07 -7.81 0.25
C TYR A 10 -8.91 -8.32 -0.60
N GLU A 11 -9.24 -8.72 -1.83
CA GLU A 11 -8.29 -8.93 -2.90
C GLU A 11 -8.57 -7.89 -3.98
N ILE A 12 -7.57 -7.08 -4.31
CA ILE A 12 -7.67 -5.96 -5.24
C ILE A 12 -6.59 -6.14 -6.30
N PHE A 13 -6.97 -6.00 -7.58
CA PHE A 13 -6.03 -5.95 -8.69
C PHE A 13 -5.88 -4.50 -9.13
N ASP A 14 -4.64 -4.01 -9.18
CA ASP A 14 -4.38 -2.64 -9.64
C ASP A 14 -4.31 -2.54 -11.18
N ARG A 15 -4.09 -1.32 -11.69
CA ARG A 15 -4.00 -1.05 -13.14
C ARG A 15 -2.81 -1.74 -13.84
N PHE A 16 -1.84 -2.24 -13.08
CA PHE A 16 -0.67 -2.98 -13.58
C PHE A 16 -0.80 -4.50 -13.35
N ASN A 17 -2.00 -4.94 -12.95
CA ASN A 17 -2.30 -6.33 -12.64
C ASN A 17 -1.52 -6.90 -11.44
N ASN A 18 -1.01 -6.04 -10.53
CA ASN A 18 -0.49 -6.53 -9.26
C ASN A 18 -1.64 -6.86 -8.31
N LYS A 19 -1.49 -7.98 -7.61
CA LYS A 19 -2.43 -8.40 -6.57
C LYS A 19 -2.10 -7.75 -5.23
N TRP A 20 -3.07 -7.03 -4.69
CA TRP A 20 -3.07 -6.45 -3.36
C TRP A 20 -3.95 -7.27 -2.44
N SER A 21 -3.37 -7.73 -1.33
CA SER A 21 -4.08 -8.44 -0.27
C SER A 21 -4.23 -7.54 0.94
N CYS A 22 -5.47 -7.33 1.37
CA CYS A 22 -5.79 -6.51 2.53
C CYS A 22 -6.58 -7.33 3.54
N THR A 23 -6.14 -7.37 4.79
CA THR A 23 -6.90 -8.01 5.89
C THR A 23 -7.11 -7.00 7.00
N ILE A 24 -8.36 -6.86 7.44
CA ILE A 24 -8.74 -6.04 8.60
C ILE A 24 -8.83 -6.94 9.82
N TYR A 25 -8.19 -6.50 10.89
CA TYR A 25 -8.13 -7.18 12.16
C TYR A 25 -8.76 -6.32 13.26
N ARG A 26 -9.40 -6.99 14.21
CA ARG A 26 -9.87 -6.38 15.46
C ARG A 26 -9.13 -6.99 16.63
N ASN A 27 -8.81 -6.15 17.60
CA ASN A 27 -8.31 -6.60 18.89
C ASN A 27 -9.49 -7.04 19.76
N LEU A 28 -9.55 -8.32 20.13
CA LEU A 28 -10.64 -8.84 20.95
C LEU A 28 -10.46 -8.51 22.43
N GLN A 29 -9.23 -8.19 22.86
CA GLN A 29 -8.91 -7.89 24.25
C GLN A 29 -9.30 -6.45 24.63
N TYR A 30 -9.37 -5.54 23.65
CA TYR A 30 -9.71 -4.14 23.84
C TYR A 30 -10.80 -3.74 22.85
N GLN A 31 -12.06 -3.84 23.27
CA GLN A 31 -13.22 -3.56 22.40
C GLN A 31 -13.24 -2.11 21.90
N GLU A 32 -12.69 -1.17 22.66
CA GLU A 32 -12.58 0.25 22.27
C GLU A 32 -11.37 0.55 21.37
N ALA A 33 -10.45 -0.40 21.19
CA ALA A 33 -9.29 -0.18 20.35
C ALA A 33 -9.71 -0.13 18.86
N PRO A 34 -9.17 0.82 18.07
CA PRO A 34 -9.45 0.88 16.64
C PRO A 34 -9.01 -0.41 15.96
N SER A 35 -9.73 -0.77 14.89
CA SER A 35 -9.31 -1.87 14.03
C SER A 35 -8.05 -1.47 13.26
N PHE A 36 -7.28 -2.45 12.80
CA PHE A 36 -6.13 -2.20 11.96
C PHE A 36 -6.17 -3.07 10.72
N MET A 37 -5.56 -2.58 9.66
CA MET A 37 -5.53 -3.19 8.35
C MET A 37 -4.08 -3.54 8.01
N ARG A 38 -3.86 -4.73 7.46
CA ARG A 38 -2.58 -5.10 6.86
C ARG A 38 -2.73 -5.18 5.35
N LEU A 39 -2.03 -4.30 4.65
CA LEU A 39 -2.00 -4.23 3.20
C LEU A 39 -0.68 -4.81 2.68
N ARG A 40 -0.75 -5.72 1.71
CA ARG A 40 0.42 -6.38 1.11
C ARG A 40 0.31 -6.41 -0.40
N CYS A 41 1.45 -6.25 -1.07
CA CYS A 41 1.62 -6.52 -2.49
C CYS A 41 3.01 -7.14 -2.70
N SER A 42 3.05 -8.43 -3.02
CA SER A 42 4.32 -9.17 -3.13
C SER A 42 5.17 -8.70 -4.31
N ALA A 43 4.54 -8.35 -5.44
CA ALA A 43 5.23 -7.87 -6.64
C ALA A 43 6.03 -6.59 -6.40
N LEU A 44 5.56 -5.74 -5.46
CA LEU A 44 6.19 -4.48 -5.09
C LEU A 44 7.00 -4.56 -3.79
N ASN A 45 7.17 -5.77 -3.22
CA ASN A 45 7.74 -5.97 -1.88
C ASN A 45 7.10 -5.07 -0.79
N TYR A 46 5.79 -4.83 -0.91
CA TYR A 46 5.05 -3.92 -0.05
C TYR A 46 4.33 -4.68 1.06
N ASN A 47 4.50 -4.23 2.31
CA ASN A 47 3.79 -4.77 3.47
C ASN A 47 3.67 -3.69 4.57
N ARG A 48 2.45 -3.19 4.81
CA ARG A 48 2.20 -2.11 5.76
C ARG A 48 0.99 -2.42 6.65
N ILE A 49 1.06 -1.96 7.90
CA ILE A 49 -0.07 -1.93 8.83
C ILE A 49 -0.57 -0.48 8.92
N MET A 50 -1.89 -0.30 8.84
CA MET A 50 -2.57 0.99 8.87
C MET A 50 -3.76 0.93 9.83
N GLU A 51 -4.08 2.03 10.49
CA GLU A 51 -5.30 2.12 11.30
C GLU A 51 -6.55 2.17 10.41
N THR A 52 -7.66 1.59 10.87
CA THR A 52 -8.93 1.61 10.14
C THR A 52 -10.13 1.55 11.08
N ASN A 53 -11.20 2.25 10.71
CA ASN A 53 -12.49 2.17 11.42
C ASN A 53 -13.38 1.04 10.88
N ASN A 54 -12.98 0.34 9.81
CA ASN A 54 -13.78 -0.71 9.15
C ASN A 54 -15.23 -0.28 8.83
N ASP A 55 -15.41 0.97 8.44
CA ASP A 55 -16.69 1.53 7.96
C ASP A 55 -16.89 1.29 6.46
N GLU A 56 -18.04 1.75 5.94
CA GLU A 56 -18.43 1.62 4.53
C GLU A 56 -17.44 2.28 3.55
N GLN A 57 -16.70 3.31 3.98
CA GLN A 57 -15.73 4.02 3.14
C GLN A 57 -14.33 3.39 3.17
N THR A 58 -14.12 2.35 3.95
CA THR A 58 -12.81 1.70 4.10
C THR A 58 -12.24 1.22 2.77
N LEU A 59 -13.07 0.60 1.93
CA LEU A 59 -12.64 0.14 0.61
C LEU A 59 -12.27 1.30 -0.31
N LEU A 60 -13.05 2.39 -0.32
CA LEU A 60 -12.76 3.57 -1.13
C LEU A 60 -11.42 4.22 -0.74
N ARG A 61 -11.18 4.35 0.58
CA ARG A 61 -9.91 4.87 1.12
C ARG A 61 -8.73 3.98 0.75
N LEU A 62 -8.92 2.67 0.80
CA LEU A 62 -7.91 1.69 0.40
C LEU A 62 -7.57 1.78 -1.09
N LEU A 63 -8.58 1.84 -1.96
CA LEU A 63 -8.38 2.00 -3.41
C LEU A 63 -7.64 3.31 -3.72
N ARG A 64 -8.06 4.42 -3.11
CA ARG A 64 -7.38 5.71 -3.27
C ARG A 64 -5.93 5.64 -2.82
N TYR A 65 -5.66 4.99 -1.68
CA TYR A 65 -4.30 4.82 -1.17
C TYR A 65 -3.40 4.06 -2.15
N ILE A 66 -3.88 2.93 -2.67
CA ILE A 66 -3.14 2.11 -3.66
C ILE A 66 -2.83 2.94 -4.91
N THR A 67 -3.82 3.68 -5.44
CA THR A 67 -3.63 4.52 -6.63
C THR A 67 -2.54 5.57 -6.41
N ILE A 68 -2.60 6.33 -5.30
CA ILE A 68 -1.61 7.37 -5.00
C ILE A 68 -0.21 6.76 -4.83
N TYR A 69 -0.10 5.64 -4.11
CA TYR A 69 1.19 4.97 -3.91
C TYR A 69 1.84 4.53 -5.24
N LEU A 70 1.04 4.01 -6.16
CA LEU A 70 1.51 3.62 -7.49
C LEU A 70 1.95 4.83 -8.32
N ASP A 71 1.22 5.94 -8.25
CA ASP A 71 1.59 7.18 -8.95
C ASP A 71 2.92 7.75 -8.40
N GLU A 72 3.12 7.72 -7.08
CA GLU A 72 4.38 8.12 -6.43
C GLU A 72 5.57 7.25 -6.85
N LEU A 73 5.38 5.93 -6.93
CA LEU A 73 6.42 5.01 -7.43
C LEU A 73 6.81 5.32 -8.88
N GLN A 74 5.84 5.62 -9.74
CA GLN A 74 6.11 5.99 -11.13
C GLN A 74 6.85 7.33 -11.23
N PHE A 75 6.47 8.31 -10.41
CA PHE A 75 7.16 9.60 -10.37
C PHE A 75 8.65 9.45 -10.00
N VAL A 76 8.96 8.68 -8.94
CA VAL A 76 10.35 8.40 -8.55
C VAL A 76 11.11 7.62 -9.63
N SER A 77 10.44 6.70 -10.32
CA SER A 77 11.04 5.97 -11.44
C SER A 77 11.38 6.86 -12.63
N HIS A 78 10.63 7.94 -12.88
CA HIS A 78 10.91 8.85 -14.00
C HIS A 78 12.02 9.85 -13.68
N ASP A 79 12.15 10.29 -12.43
CA ASP A 79 13.22 11.20 -12.01
C ASP A 79 14.60 10.51 -11.94
N THR A 80 14.64 9.21 -11.62
CA THR A 80 15.89 8.44 -11.60
C THR A 80 16.47 8.18 -13.00
N VAL A 81 15.62 8.12 -14.04
CA VAL A 81 16.07 7.92 -15.42
C VAL A 81 16.74 9.18 -16.01
N ARG A 82 16.56 10.36 -15.43
CA ARG A 82 17.14 11.62 -15.96
C ARG A 82 18.54 11.96 -15.48
N LEU A 83 19.14 11.18 -14.57
CA LEU A 83 20.46 11.49 -13.99
C LEU A 83 21.65 10.77 -14.64
N VAL A 84 21.45 10.02 -15.74
CA VAL A 84 22.53 9.26 -16.39
C VAL A 84 22.87 9.75 -17.82
N ASP A 85 22.13 10.74 -18.34
CA ASP A 85 22.34 11.31 -19.70
C ASP A 85 23.05 12.67 -19.69
N VAL A 86 23.92 12.93 -18.72
CA VAL A 86 24.95 13.97 -18.83
C VAL A 86 26.26 13.30 -19.23
N SER A 87 26.46 13.19 -20.54
CA SER A 87 27.76 12.91 -21.15
C SER A 87 28.87 13.74 -20.48
N PRO A 88 30.05 13.18 -20.22
CA PRO A 88 31.21 14.00 -19.90
C PRO A 88 31.48 14.91 -21.11
N LEU A 89 31.67 16.19 -20.84
CA LEU A 89 32.00 17.23 -21.82
C LEU A 89 33.08 16.73 -22.79
N PRO A 90 33.03 17.10 -24.09
CA PRO A 90 34.11 16.76 -25.00
C PRO A 90 35.38 17.52 -24.57
N GLU A 91 36.49 16.79 -24.49
CA GLU A 91 37.81 17.37 -24.31
C GLU A 91 38.14 18.28 -25.50
N GLN A 92 38.39 19.57 -25.22
CA GLN A 92 39.23 20.46 -26.03
C GLN A 92 40.03 21.39 -25.12
#